data_AF-A0A849WH98-F1
#
_entry.id   AF-A0A849WH98-F1
#
_cell.length_a   1.000
_cell.length_b   1.000
_cell.length_c   1.000
_cell.angle_alpha   90.00
_cell.angle_beta   90.00
_cell.angle_gamma   90.00
#
_symmetry.space_group_name_H-M   'P 1'
#
loop_
_entity.id
_entity.type
_entity.pdbx_description
1 polymer ?
#
loop_
_entity_poly.entity_id
_entity_poly.type
_entity_poly.pdbx_seq_one_letter_code
_entity_poly.pdbx_strand_id
1 'polypeptide(L)'
;MLKRTLNELIVNLTISPDGPVLIKSSSVGLGTDMAFVTTYRNNKKEVYLPGSSLKGVIRSHCERICRTLQPKSVCEPFDIKETDITNDNRPYLSCGFIFRKNDYWSKKNEGDHPYSHYKASCPACRMFGSLNFKGRCFIDDAYAQGEAPKPHIRDGVGIDRFTGATKPGAKYDFEVITQGDFATQIRMTNFEMWQLELLSFALSDLCDSNIRIGMASSRGLGKIKTKIESIEYQEIGKKPEFTGVSDISLLEKDSREKQLYGFDSPRTQRIPLPGTWETKGIRHSLKISIEEFSKAGSAISGVLADYLDRNPERNEIKKHYYNGKV
;
A
#
# COMPACT_ATOMS: atom_id res chain seq x y z
N MET A 1 12.36 12.55 -3.86
CA MET A 1 12.28 11.15 -4.29
C MET A 1 13.57 10.84 -5.04
N LEU A 2 14.11 9.62 -4.85
CA LEU A 2 15.33 9.20 -5.53
C LEU A 2 15.27 9.53 -7.01
N LYS A 3 16.35 10.14 -7.54
CA LYS A 3 16.43 10.56 -8.94
C LYS A 3 16.82 9.42 -9.87
N ARG A 4 17.24 8.29 -9.30
CA ARG A 4 17.68 7.07 -9.99
C ARG A 4 16.69 5.96 -9.74
N THR A 5 16.55 5.06 -10.72
CA THR A 5 15.84 3.79 -10.55
C THR A 5 16.88 2.69 -10.39
N LEU A 6 16.88 2.03 -9.24
CA LEU A 6 17.91 1.08 -8.83
C LEU A 6 17.37 -0.35 -8.81
N ASN A 7 16.19 -0.52 -8.22
CA ASN A 7 15.46 -1.77 -8.25
C ASN A 7 13.96 -1.52 -8.45
N GLU A 8 13.28 -2.50 -9.03
CA GLU A 8 11.84 -2.48 -9.22
C GLU A 8 11.30 -3.91 -9.06
N LEU A 9 10.20 -4.06 -8.35
CA LEU A 9 9.43 -5.29 -8.26
C LEU A 9 8.09 -5.07 -8.94
N ILE A 10 7.73 -5.93 -9.87
CA ILE A 10 6.47 -5.92 -10.60
C ILE A 10 5.73 -7.21 -10.27
N VAL A 11 4.51 -7.09 -9.76
CA VAL A 11 3.63 -8.20 -9.43
C VAL A 11 2.33 -8.04 -10.20
N ASN A 12 2.08 -8.93 -11.14
CA ASN A 12 0.80 -8.96 -11.87
C ASN A 12 -0.16 -9.89 -11.13
N LEU A 13 -1.38 -9.39 -10.90
CA LEU A 13 -2.40 -10.06 -10.09
C LEU A 13 -3.72 -10.14 -10.86
N THR A 14 -4.46 -11.22 -10.64
CA THR A 14 -5.88 -11.32 -10.97
C THR A 14 -6.68 -11.31 -9.68
N ILE A 15 -7.70 -10.46 -9.60
CA ILE A 15 -8.63 -10.33 -8.47
C ILE A 15 -10.02 -10.75 -8.94
N SER A 16 -10.63 -11.70 -8.25
CA SER A 16 -11.98 -12.20 -8.56
C SER A 16 -12.88 -12.07 -7.33
N PRO A 17 -14.13 -11.57 -7.45
CA PRO A 17 -15.08 -11.60 -6.34
C PRO A 17 -15.30 -13.04 -5.82
N ASP A 18 -15.24 -13.21 -4.50
CA ASP A 18 -15.62 -14.46 -3.80
C ASP A 18 -16.85 -14.20 -2.91
N GLY A 19 -17.79 -13.43 -3.46
CA GLY A 19 -18.92 -12.84 -2.76
C GLY A 19 -19.30 -11.50 -3.39
N PRO A 20 -20.37 -10.84 -2.89
CA PRO A 20 -20.77 -9.53 -3.39
C PRO A 20 -19.71 -8.48 -3.02
N VAL A 21 -19.24 -7.72 -4.00
CA VAL A 21 -18.34 -6.59 -3.83
C VAL A 21 -19.07 -5.32 -4.25
N LEU A 22 -18.89 -4.25 -3.48
CA LEU A 22 -19.30 -2.88 -3.84
C LEU A 22 -18.12 -1.93 -3.63
N ILE A 23 -17.61 -1.34 -4.69
CA ILE A 23 -16.77 -0.13 -4.60
C ILE A 23 -17.64 1.04 -5.05
N LYS A 24 -18.06 1.84 -4.09
CA LYS A 24 -19.06 2.90 -4.32
C LYS A 24 -18.50 4.04 -5.17
N SER A 25 -19.25 4.48 -6.18
CA SER A 25 -18.98 5.73 -6.88
C SER A 25 -19.34 6.96 -6.03
N SER A 26 -18.66 8.08 -6.26
CA SER A 26 -19.05 9.37 -5.66
C SER A 26 -20.38 9.90 -6.20
N SER A 27 -20.80 9.45 -7.38
CA SER A 27 -22.10 9.76 -7.99
C SER A 27 -23.19 8.79 -7.51
N VAL A 28 -24.42 9.28 -7.38
CA VAL A 28 -25.62 8.43 -7.29
C VAL A 28 -25.82 7.74 -8.63
N GLY A 29 -26.14 6.45 -8.63
CA GLY A 29 -26.47 5.73 -9.87
C GLY A 29 -27.81 6.18 -10.43
N LEU A 30 -28.06 5.90 -11.71
CA LEU A 30 -29.41 5.98 -12.24
C LEU A 30 -30.26 4.88 -11.58
N GLY A 31 -31.05 5.24 -10.58
CA GLY A 31 -32.01 4.34 -9.94
C GLY A 31 -31.45 3.43 -8.84
N THR A 32 -30.33 3.80 -8.21
CA THR A 32 -29.84 3.12 -6.99
C THR A 32 -29.25 4.12 -5.99
N ASP A 33 -29.42 3.85 -4.69
CA ASP A 33 -28.85 4.68 -3.63
C ASP A 33 -27.32 4.59 -3.59
N MET A 34 -26.74 3.46 -4.02
CA MET A 34 -25.30 3.24 -4.03
C MET A 34 -24.85 2.49 -5.29
N ALA A 35 -24.38 3.25 -6.27
CA ALA A 35 -23.82 2.68 -7.50
C ALA A 35 -22.39 2.19 -7.36
N PHE A 36 -22.06 1.21 -8.18
CA PHE A 36 -20.72 0.70 -8.37
C PHE A 36 -19.90 1.66 -9.23
N VAL A 37 -18.61 1.80 -8.92
CA VAL A 37 -17.69 2.66 -9.65
C VAL A 37 -17.45 2.16 -11.08
N THR A 38 -17.59 3.05 -12.05
CA THR A 38 -17.42 2.76 -13.47
C THR A 38 -16.39 3.70 -14.11
N THR A 39 -15.76 3.22 -15.17
CA THR A 39 -14.86 4.00 -16.03
C THR A 39 -15.28 3.85 -17.49
N TYR A 40 -14.74 4.69 -18.37
CA TYR A 40 -14.96 4.59 -19.81
C TYR A 40 -13.70 4.03 -20.47
N ARG A 41 -13.79 2.83 -21.04
CA ARG A 41 -12.67 2.11 -21.67
C ARG A 41 -13.17 1.35 -22.89
N ASN A 42 -12.36 1.28 -23.94
CA ASN A 42 -12.72 0.61 -25.20
C ASN A 42 -14.09 1.04 -25.77
N ASN A 43 -14.42 2.34 -25.68
CA ASN A 43 -15.70 2.92 -26.09
C ASN A 43 -16.93 2.36 -25.36
N LYS A 44 -16.75 1.81 -24.16
CA LYS A 44 -17.83 1.30 -23.33
C LYS A 44 -17.65 1.76 -21.88
N LYS A 45 -18.77 1.96 -21.20
CA LYS A 45 -18.80 2.17 -19.75
C LYS A 45 -18.73 0.80 -19.08
N GLU A 46 -17.72 0.57 -18.26
CA GLU A 46 -17.50 -0.70 -17.57
C GLU A 46 -17.15 -0.49 -16.10
N VAL A 47 -17.45 -1.48 -15.26
CA VAL A 47 -16.96 -1.52 -13.88
C VAL A 47 -15.47 -1.81 -13.83
N TYR A 48 -14.81 -1.29 -12.81
CA TYR A 48 -13.40 -1.56 -12.57
C TYR A 48 -13.11 -1.47 -11.07
N LEU A 49 -11.95 -1.95 -10.64
CA LEU A 49 -11.49 -1.77 -9.26
C LEU A 49 -10.43 -0.67 -9.25
N PRO A 50 -10.71 0.53 -8.70
CA PRO A 50 -9.76 1.63 -8.74
C PRO A 50 -8.48 1.30 -7.97
N GLY A 51 -7.33 1.58 -8.58
CA GLY A 51 -6.01 1.40 -7.97
C GLY A 51 -5.86 2.23 -6.70
N SER A 52 -6.53 3.39 -6.61
CA SER A 52 -6.62 4.18 -5.38
C SER A 52 -7.35 3.46 -4.24
N SER A 53 -8.42 2.72 -4.56
CA SER A 53 -9.18 1.92 -3.59
C SER A 53 -8.37 0.72 -3.13
N LEU A 54 -7.76 -0.01 -4.07
CA LEU A 54 -6.88 -1.14 -3.77
C LEU A 54 -5.68 -0.70 -2.93
N LYS A 55 -5.02 0.40 -3.30
CA LYS A 55 -3.91 0.99 -2.55
C LYS A 55 -4.33 1.44 -1.17
N GLY A 56 -5.53 2.01 -1.00
CA GLY A 56 -6.07 2.38 0.30
C GLY A 56 -6.24 1.18 1.23
N VAL A 57 -6.84 0.09 0.72
CA VAL A 57 -7.05 -1.16 1.47
C VAL A 57 -5.72 -1.79 1.86
N ILE A 58 -4.79 -1.95 0.90
CA ILE A 58 -3.47 -2.55 1.15
C ILE A 58 -2.66 -1.68 2.11
N ARG A 59 -2.68 -0.35 1.96
CA ARG A 59 -2.05 0.58 2.89
C ARG A 59 -2.60 0.42 4.31
N SER A 60 -3.91 0.42 4.47
CA SER A 60 -4.55 0.27 5.79
C SER A 60 -4.18 -1.07 6.43
N HIS A 61 -4.12 -2.13 5.64
CA HIS A 61 -3.69 -3.44 6.10
C HIS A 61 -2.21 -3.43 6.55
N CYS A 62 -1.29 -2.89 5.75
CA CYS A 62 0.11 -2.71 6.12
C CYS A 62 0.29 -1.84 7.38
N GLU A 63 -0.50 -0.77 7.52
CA GLU A 63 -0.48 0.06 8.72
C GLU A 63 -0.89 -0.74 9.98
N ARG A 64 -1.88 -1.65 9.88
CA ARG A 64 -2.23 -2.55 11.00
C ARG A 64 -1.08 -3.48 11.36
N ILE A 65 -0.43 -4.11 10.38
CA ILE A 65 0.74 -4.97 10.62
C ILE A 65 1.81 -4.20 11.40
N CYS A 66 2.18 -3.00 10.94
CA CYS A 66 3.16 -2.17 11.65
C CYS A 66 2.73 -1.84 13.08
N ARG A 67 1.44 -1.51 13.33
CA ARG A 67 0.93 -1.23 14.69
C ARG A 67 0.96 -2.47 15.59
N THR A 68 0.71 -3.65 15.03
CA THR A 68 0.77 -4.92 15.75
C THR A 68 2.20 -5.26 16.18
N LEU A 69 3.16 -5.07 15.27
CA LEU A 69 4.58 -5.35 15.56
C LEU A 69 5.19 -4.31 16.51
N GLN A 70 4.85 -3.04 16.34
CA GLN A 70 5.35 -1.95 17.17
C GLN A 70 4.27 -0.87 17.30
N PRO A 71 3.70 -0.67 18.51
CA PRO A 71 2.80 0.44 18.77
C PRO A 71 3.44 1.78 18.39
N LYS A 72 2.64 2.76 17.97
CA LYS A 72 3.10 4.11 17.59
C LYS A 72 4.05 4.18 16.38
N SER A 73 4.27 3.07 15.67
CA SER A 73 5.12 3.02 14.46
C SER A 73 4.57 3.79 13.26
N VAL A 74 3.24 3.87 13.15
CA VAL A 74 2.53 4.55 12.05
C VAL A 74 1.60 5.65 12.54
N CYS A 75 1.45 6.68 11.72
CA CYS A 75 0.57 7.81 12.02
C CYS A 75 -0.88 7.56 11.63
N GLU A 76 -1.77 8.40 12.16
CA GLU A 76 -3.20 8.44 11.88
C GLU A 76 -3.52 9.68 11.04
N PRO A 77 -3.82 9.52 9.74
CA PRO A 77 -3.94 10.65 8.83
C PRO A 77 -5.17 11.55 9.07
N PHE A 78 -6.24 11.03 9.69
CA PHE A 78 -7.54 11.72 9.75
C PHE A 78 -8.10 11.93 11.16
N ASP A 79 -7.51 11.32 12.19
CA ASP A 79 -8.20 11.15 13.47
C ASP A 79 -7.92 12.26 14.49
N ILE A 80 -6.81 12.99 14.35
CA ILE A 80 -6.38 13.97 15.35
C ILE A 80 -6.42 15.38 14.78
N LYS A 81 -7.33 16.20 15.30
CA LYS A 81 -7.38 17.64 15.05
C LYS A 81 -6.41 18.38 15.96
N GLU A 82 -5.99 19.56 15.53
CA GLU A 82 -5.03 20.39 16.28
C GLU A 82 -5.50 20.77 17.68
N THR A 83 -6.81 20.99 17.85
CA THR A 83 -7.43 21.31 19.15
C THR A 83 -7.43 20.15 20.13
N ASP A 84 -7.28 18.92 19.64
CA ASP A 84 -7.52 17.69 20.40
C ASP A 84 -6.20 16.96 20.71
N ILE A 85 -5.05 17.63 20.51
CA ILE A 85 -3.74 17.03 20.72
C ILE A 85 -3.47 16.88 22.23
N THR A 86 -3.18 15.64 22.64
CA THR A 86 -2.79 15.27 24.00
C THR A 86 -1.45 14.54 23.97
N ASN A 87 -0.82 14.34 25.13
CA ASN A 87 0.41 13.53 25.19
C ASN A 87 0.19 12.09 24.71
N ASP A 88 -1.02 11.54 24.87
CA ASP A 88 -1.34 10.16 24.51
C ASP A 88 -1.49 9.97 23.00
N ASN A 89 -2.12 10.93 22.31
CA ASN A 89 -2.34 10.85 20.86
C ASN A 89 -1.22 11.49 20.02
N ARG A 90 -0.34 12.28 20.65
CA ARG A 90 0.79 12.95 19.99
C ARG A 90 1.70 12.02 19.16
N PRO A 91 1.99 10.76 19.56
CA PRO A 91 2.71 9.80 18.73
C PRO A 91 2.01 9.42 17.43
N TYR A 92 0.68 9.53 17.37
CA TYR A 92 -0.14 9.15 16.22
C TYR A 92 -0.39 10.29 15.24
N LEU A 93 0.06 11.52 15.55
CA LEU A 93 -0.09 12.66 14.63
C LEU A 93 0.39 12.32 13.21
N SER A 94 -0.46 12.66 12.24
CA SER A 94 -0.16 12.45 10.82
C SER A 94 1.18 13.08 10.44
N CYS A 95 1.99 12.36 9.65
CA CYS A 95 3.27 12.90 9.19
C CYS A 95 3.07 14.24 8.46
N GLY A 96 2.02 14.35 7.64
CA GLY A 96 1.66 15.58 6.94
C GLY A 96 1.29 16.74 7.89
N PHE A 97 0.62 16.47 9.01
CA PHE A 97 0.36 17.50 10.03
C PHE A 97 1.65 18.01 10.66
N ILE A 98 2.53 17.09 11.08
CA ILE A 98 3.82 17.41 11.70
C ILE A 98 4.66 18.30 10.80
N PHE A 99 4.80 17.93 9.52
CA PHE A 99 5.60 18.68 8.56
C PHE A 99 5.04 20.08 8.26
N ARG A 100 3.71 20.25 8.28
CA ARG A 100 3.09 21.57 8.08
C ARG A 100 3.24 22.51 9.29
N LYS A 101 3.37 21.96 10.50
CA LYS A 101 3.26 22.73 11.75
C LYS A 101 4.59 22.96 12.47
N ASN A 102 5.68 22.42 11.97
CA ASN A 102 6.98 22.53 12.60
C ASN A 102 7.97 23.29 11.70
N ASP A 103 8.63 24.26 12.30
CA ASP A 103 9.49 25.20 11.59
C ASP A 103 10.69 24.52 10.91
N TYR A 104 11.16 23.38 11.45
CA TYR A 104 12.26 22.61 10.86
C TYR A 104 11.95 22.17 9.42
N TRP A 105 10.71 21.75 9.15
CA TRP A 105 10.25 21.32 7.82
C TRP A 105 9.54 22.43 7.02
N SER A 106 9.61 23.69 7.48
CA SER A 106 9.02 24.83 6.78
C SER A 106 9.93 25.38 5.67
N LYS A 107 9.34 26.01 4.65
CA LYS A 107 9.99 26.58 3.44
C LYS A 107 11.20 27.50 3.68
N LYS A 108 11.45 27.94 4.92
CA LYS A 108 12.55 28.84 5.28
C LYS A 108 13.83 28.12 5.74
N ASN A 109 13.81 26.78 5.89
CA ASN A 109 14.93 25.99 6.41
C ASN A 109 15.32 24.83 5.48
N GLU A 110 16.52 24.27 5.66
CA GLU A 110 17.05 23.11 4.92
C GLU A 110 16.15 21.86 4.95
N GLY A 111 15.15 21.80 5.83
CA GLY A 111 14.28 20.64 6.04
C GLY A 111 13.11 20.50 5.07
N ASP A 112 12.75 21.50 4.25
CA ASP A 112 11.67 21.38 3.25
C ASP A 112 12.18 20.72 1.96
N HIS A 113 12.64 19.47 2.08
CA HIS A 113 13.06 18.66 0.94
C HIS A 113 12.43 17.26 1.00
N PRO A 114 12.02 16.67 -0.13
CA PRO A 114 11.42 15.34 -0.16
C PRO A 114 12.20 14.22 0.54
N TYR A 115 13.54 14.31 0.61
CA TYR A 115 14.34 13.32 1.36
C TYR A 115 14.17 13.46 2.88
N SER A 116 14.02 14.68 3.40
CA SER A 116 13.86 14.96 4.83
C SER A 116 12.48 14.51 5.29
N HIS A 117 11.45 14.87 4.52
CA HIS A 117 10.08 14.38 4.74
C HIS A 117 9.99 12.85 4.66
N TYR A 118 10.69 12.22 3.71
CA TYR A 118 10.76 10.77 3.59
C TYR A 118 11.44 10.13 4.81
N LYS A 119 12.61 10.63 5.20
CA LYS A 119 13.40 10.14 6.34
C LYS A 119 12.63 10.20 7.65
N ALA A 120 11.86 11.27 7.85
CA ALA A 120 11.06 11.48 9.05
C ALA A 120 9.70 10.77 9.04
N SER A 121 9.27 10.25 7.89
CA SER A 121 7.95 9.64 7.76
C SER A 121 7.86 8.25 8.39
N CYS A 122 6.64 7.90 8.82
CA CYS A 122 6.35 6.54 9.25
C CYS A 122 6.55 5.52 8.10
N PRO A 123 6.70 4.22 8.42
CA PRO A 123 6.92 3.16 7.44
C PRO A 123 5.85 3.14 6.33
N ALA A 124 4.58 3.33 6.70
CA ALA A 124 3.48 3.38 5.73
C ALA A 124 3.59 4.57 4.77
N CYS A 125 3.90 5.78 5.27
CA CYS A 125 4.12 6.95 4.42
C CYS A 125 5.36 6.77 3.53
N ARG A 126 6.45 6.15 4.02
CA ARG A 126 7.64 5.81 3.21
C ARG A 126 7.32 4.84 2.07
N MET A 127 6.40 3.90 2.27
CA MET A 127 5.98 2.94 1.25
C MET A 127 4.93 3.52 0.29
N PHE A 128 3.84 4.09 0.80
CA PHE A 128 2.67 4.48 0.00
C PHE A 128 2.65 5.96 -0.41
N GLY A 129 3.45 6.81 0.25
CA GLY A 129 3.60 8.23 -0.02
C GLY A 129 2.79 9.14 0.90
N SER A 130 3.04 10.44 0.75
CA SER A 130 2.33 11.54 1.41
C SER A 130 2.22 12.74 0.47
N LEU A 131 1.60 13.83 0.92
CA LEU A 131 1.55 15.07 0.14
C LEU A 131 2.93 15.72 -0.10
N ASN A 132 3.95 15.36 0.69
CA ASN A 132 5.29 15.95 0.60
C ASN A 132 6.28 15.13 -0.25
N PHE A 133 5.94 13.87 -0.56
CA PHE A 133 6.75 13.03 -1.44
C PHE A 133 5.93 11.87 -2.01
N LYS A 134 6.26 11.50 -3.25
CA LYS A 134 5.68 10.33 -3.93
C LYS A 134 6.11 9.04 -3.20
N GLY A 135 5.18 8.10 -3.04
CA GLY A 135 5.46 6.77 -2.48
C GLY A 135 6.20 5.86 -3.45
N ARG A 136 6.61 4.69 -2.96
CA ARG A 136 7.34 3.66 -3.73
C ARG A 136 6.45 2.55 -4.26
N CYS A 137 5.29 2.33 -3.65
CA CYS A 137 4.31 1.34 -4.06
C CYS A 137 3.20 1.98 -4.92
N PHE A 138 3.04 1.45 -6.14
CA PHE A 138 2.07 1.82 -7.15
C PHE A 138 1.14 0.64 -7.37
N ILE A 139 -0.16 0.92 -7.49
CA ILE A 139 -1.17 -0.08 -7.77
C ILE A 139 -2.04 0.49 -8.88
N ASP A 140 -2.04 -0.20 -10.01
CA ASP A 140 -2.81 0.22 -11.18
C ASP A 140 -4.29 -0.14 -10.99
N ASP A 141 -5.14 0.54 -11.74
CA ASP A 141 -6.56 0.19 -11.83
C ASP A 141 -6.70 -1.26 -12.30
N ALA A 142 -7.58 -2.04 -11.65
CA ALA A 142 -7.86 -3.40 -12.05
C ALA A 142 -9.03 -3.43 -13.03
N TYR A 143 -8.81 -4.03 -14.20
CA TYR A 143 -9.80 -4.11 -15.27
C TYR A 143 -10.20 -5.55 -15.58
N ALA A 144 -11.46 -5.74 -15.95
CA ALA A 144 -11.99 -7.05 -16.31
C ALA A 144 -11.20 -7.70 -17.46
N GLN A 145 -10.91 -8.98 -17.33
CA GLN A 145 -10.38 -9.84 -18.38
C GLN A 145 -11.56 -10.40 -19.18
N GLY A 146 -11.80 -9.82 -20.36
CA GLY A 146 -12.96 -10.16 -21.20
C GLY A 146 -14.12 -9.20 -21.01
N GLU A 147 -15.35 -9.71 -21.03
CA GLU A 147 -16.55 -8.88 -20.84
C GLU A 147 -16.67 -8.47 -19.36
N ALA A 148 -16.72 -7.16 -19.11
CA ALA A 148 -16.90 -6.65 -17.77
C ALA A 148 -18.25 -7.08 -17.18
N PRO A 149 -18.29 -7.54 -15.92
CA PRO A 149 -19.53 -7.96 -15.29
C PRO A 149 -20.47 -6.77 -15.12
N LYS A 150 -21.76 -7.00 -15.38
CA LYS A 150 -22.79 -5.99 -15.09
C LYS A 150 -23.09 -6.01 -13.59
N PRO A 151 -23.10 -4.84 -12.91
CA PRO A 151 -23.60 -4.78 -11.55
C PRO A 151 -25.06 -5.25 -11.50
N HIS A 152 -25.45 -5.84 -10.39
CA HIS A 152 -26.86 -6.08 -10.07
C HIS A 152 -27.20 -5.46 -8.72
N ILE A 153 -28.47 -5.15 -8.54
CA ILE A 153 -28.98 -4.48 -7.36
C ILE A 153 -29.22 -5.51 -6.25
N ARG A 154 -28.80 -5.19 -5.02
CA ARG A 154 -29.21 -5.86 -3.79
C ARG A 154 -29.94 -4.90 -2.88
N ASP A 155 -30.94 -5.42 -2.20
CA ASP A 155 -31.66 -4.69 -1.17
C ASP A 155 -30.96 -4.76 0.19
N GLY A 156 -31.03 -3.65 0.91
CA GLY A 156 -30.70 -3.52 2.32
C GLY A 156 -31.91 -3.04 3.11
N VAL A 157 -32.05 -3.54 4.33
CA VAL A 157 -33.11 -3.12 5.26
C VAL A 157 -32.52 -2.70 6.60
N GLY A 158 -32.97 -1.57 7.12
CA GLY A 158 -32.76 -1.18 8.51
C GLY A 158 -33.78 -1.87 9.40
N ILE A 159 -33.31 -2.61 10.41
CA ILE A 159 -34.16 -3.30 11.39
C ILE A 159 -34.16 -2.48 12.68
N ASP A 160 -35.35 -2.19 13.20
CA ASP A 160 -35.52 -1.59 14.52
C ASP A 160 -35.23 -2.64 15.60
N ARG A 161 -34.29 -2.35 16.50
CA ARG A 161 -33.84 -3.31 17.52
C ARG A 161 -34.83 -3.55 18.65
N PHE A 162 -35.80 -2.65 18.85
CA PHE A 162 -36.84 -2.81 19.87
C PHE A 162 -38.00 -3.65 19.34
N THR A 163 -38.42 -3.42 18.09
CA THR A 163 -39.59 -4.11 17.52
C THR A 163 -39.23 -5.34 16.69
N GLY A 164 -37.98 -5.47 16.25
CA GLY A 164 -37.54 -6.51 15.32
C GLY A 164 -38.08 -6.33 13.89
N ALA A 165 -38.89 -5.28 13.65
CA ALA A 165 -39.48 -4.99 12.36
C ALA A 165 -38.55 -4.17 11.46
N THR A 166 -38.84 -4.15 10.15
CA THR A 166 -38.19 -3.21 9.24
C THR A 166 -38.61 -1.79 9.59
N LYS A 167 -37.63 -0.89 9.79
CA LYS A 167 -37.90 0.52 10.04
C LYS A 167 -38.44 1.17 8.76
N PRO A 168 -39.63 1.82 8.79
CA PRO A 168 -40.15 2.55 7.64
C PRO A 168 -39.15 3.58 7.12
N GLY A 169 -38.95 3.62 5.80
CA GLY A 169 -37.97 4.52 5.16
C GLY A 169 -36.51 4.09 5.28
N ALA A 170 -36.21 2.95 5.89
CA ALA A 170 -34.84 2.41 6.01
C ALA A 170 -34.55 1.27 5.02
N LYS A 171 -35.37 1.13 3.97
CA LYS A 171 -35.02 0.33 2.79
C LYS A 171 -34.06 1.15 1.96
N TYR A 172 -33.01 0.52 1.47
CA TYR A 172 -32.07 1.11 0.54
C TYR A 172 -31.57 0.02 -0.39
N ASP A 173 -31.05 0.41 -1.54
CA ASP A 173 -30.48 -0.54 -2.48
C ASP A 173 -29.01 -0.20 -2.82
N PHE A 174 -28.29 -1.17 -3.35
CA PHE A 174 -26.91 -0.97 -3.75
C PHE A 174 -26.48 -1.96 -4.83
N GLU A 175 -25.66 -1.48 -5.76
CA GLU A 175 -25.07 -2.29 -6.80
C GLU A 175 -23.92 -3.15 -6.27
N VAL A 176 -23.85 -4.39 -6.73
CA VAL A 176 -22.72 -5.28 -6.45
C VAL A 176 -22.29 -6.03 -7.70
N ILE A 177 -21.01 -6.40 -7.72
CA ILE A 177 -20.49 -7.44 -8.61
C ILE A 177 -20.24 -8.71 -7.80
N THR A 178 -20.49 -9.87 -8.39
CA THR A 178 -20.26 -11.19 -7.77
C THR A 178 -19.39 -12.10 -8.62
N GLN A 179 -18.97 -11.64 -9.79
CA GLN A 179 -18.20 -12.40 -10.77
C GLN A 179 -17.28 -11.48 -11.56
N GLY A 180 -16.40 -12.08 -12.36
CA GLY A 180 -15.44 -11.40 -13.22
C GLY A 180 -14.03 -11.42 -12.66
N ASP A 181 -13.05 -11.54 -13.54
CA ASP A 181 -11.63 -11.56 -13.19
C ASP A 181 -11.03 -10.20 -13.56
N PHE A 182 -10.42 -9.50 -12.60
CA PHE A 182 -9.87 -8.18 -12.79
C PHE A 182 -8.35 -8.22 -12.70
N ALA A 183 -7.65 -7.94 -13.80
CA ALA A 183 -6.19 -7.90 -13.81
C ALA A 183 -5.69 -6.51 -13.37
N THR A 184 -4.69 -6.51 -12.49
CA THR A 184 -3.98 -5.31 -12.02
C THR A 184 -2.49 -5.59 -11.89
N GLN A 185 -1.71 -4.53 -11.69
CA GLN A 185 -0.29 -4.59 -11.42
C GLN A 185 0.03 -3.81 -10.14
N ILE A 186 0.77 -4.45 -9.25
CA ILE A 186 1.46 -3.78 -8.14
C ILE A 186 2.92 -3.63 -8.55
N ARG A 187 3.42 -2.39 -8.51
CA ARG A 187 4.82 -2.07 -8.77
C ARG A 187 5.42 -1.37 -7.57
N MET A 188 6.56 -1.87 -7.10
CA MET A 188 7.32 -1.25 -6.02
C MET A 188 8.70 -0.85 -6.53
N THR A 189 9.05 0.44 -6.45
CA THR A 189 10.32 0.95 -6.96
C THR A 189 11.24 1.38 -5.84
N ASN A 190 12.55 1.19 -6.02
CA ASN A 190 13.59 1.63 -5.10
C ASN A 190 13.30 1.20 -3.66
N PHE A 191 12.97 -0.07 -3.46
CA PHE A 191 12.53 -0.59 -2.18
C PHE A 191 13.68 -1.04 -1.28
N GLU A 192 13.45 -0.90 0.02
CA GLU A 192 14.25 -1.50 1.09
C GLU A 192 13.67 -2.89 1.45
N MET A 193 14.47 -3.75 2.08
CA MET A 193 14.07 -5.12 2.43
C MET A 193 12.85 -5.15 3.37
N TRP A 194 12.76 -4.23 4.33
CA TRP A 194 11.57 -4.15 5.21
C TRP A 194 10.28 -3.81 4.42
N GLN A 195 10.39 -3.07 3.30
CA GLN A 195 9.26 -2.76 2.43
C GLN A 195 8.86 -3.98 1.60
N LEU A 196 9.85 -4.75 1.16
CA LEU A 196 9.63 -6.01 0.46
C LEU A 196 8.95 -7.04 1.36
N GLU A 197 9.39 -7.19 2.61
CA GLU A 197 8.76 -8.09 3.57
C GLU A 197 7.31 -7.66 3.85
N LEU A 198 7.09 -6.37 4.12
CA LEU A 198 5.75 -5.83 4.37
C LEU A 198 4.80 -6.04 3.18
N LEU A 199 5.29 -5.83 1.95
CA LEU A 199 4.50 -6.11 0.74
C LEU A 199 4.24 -7.61 0.57
N SER A 200 5.24 -8.45 0.79
CA SER A 200 5.13 -9.91 0.65
C SER A 200 4.08 -10.48 1.62
N PHE A 201 4.07 -9.98 2.86
CA PHE A 201 3.04 -10.33 3.84
C PHE A 201 1.65 -9.90 3.36
N ALA A 202 1.48 -8.66 2.91
CA ALA A 202 0.20 -8.17 2.41
C ALA A 202 -0.29 -8.92 1.15
N LEU A 203 0.63 -9.36 0.29
CA LEU A 203 0.32 -10.21 -0.87
C LEU A 203 -0.14 -11.60 -0.44
N SER A 204 0.47 -12.20 0.58
CA SER A 204 0.00 -13.46 1.16
C SER A 204 -1.43 -13.33 1.66
N ASP A 205 -1.71 -12.29 2.46
CA ASP A 205 -3.06 -12.05 3.00
C ASP A 205 -4.11 -11.73 1.91
N LEU A 206 -3.69 -11.16 0.77
CA LEU A 206 -4.56 -11.01 -0.40
C LEU A 206 -4.90 -12.36 -1.05
N CYS A 207 -3.92 -13.27 -1.15
CA CYS A 207 -4.10 -14.61 -1.73
C CYS A 207 -4.92 -15.51 -0.81
N ASP A 208 -4.69 -15.41 0.50
CA ASP A 208 -5.40 -16.16 1.54
C ASP A 208 -6.82 -15.62 1.82
N SER A 209 -7.27 -14.61 1.06
CA SER A 209 -8.59 -13.97 1.20
C SER A 209 -8.81 -13.31 2.58
N ASN A 210 -7.73 -12.95 3.28
CA ASN A 210 -7.75 -12.24 4.57
C ASN A 210 -8.04 -10.73 4.39
N ILE A 211 -7.88 -10.21 3.17
CA ILE A 211 -8.18 -8.83 2.83
C ILE A 211 -9.51 -8.73 2.06
N ARG A 212 -10.37 -7.82 2.52
CA ARG A 212 -11.63 -7.47 1.85
C ARG A 212 -11.54 -6.09 1.23
N ILE A 213 -12.22 -5.87 0.11
CA ILE A 213 -12.25 -4.59 -0.62
C ILE A 213 -13.64 -3.96 -0.64
N GLY A 214 -13.69 -2.65 -0.78
CA GLY A 214 -14.95 -1.91 -0.94
C GLY A 214 -15.71 -1.69 0.37
N MET A 215 -17.01 -1.41 0.23
CA MET A 215 -17.90 -1.04 1.31
C MET A 215 -18.47 -2.27 2.04
N ALA A 216 -18.88 -2.07 3.30
CA ALA A 216 -19.64 -3.05 4.09
C ALA A 216 -18.93 -4.41 4.26
N SER A 217 -17.60 -4.39 4.32
CA SER A 217 -16.76 -5.60 4.43
C SER A 217 -17.07 -6.46 5.66
N SER A 218 -17.56 -5.86 6.75
CA SER A 218 -18.02 -6.54 7.96
C SER A 218 -19.43 -7.16 7.84
N ARG A 219 -20.19 -6.84 6.79
CA ARG A 219 -21.57 -7.28 6.57
C ARG A 219 -21.68 -8.31 5.45
N GLY A 220 -20.60 -9.05 5.19
CA GLY A 220 -20.56 -10.11 4.19
C GLY A 220 -20.16 -9.66 2.78
N LEU A 221 -19.91 -8.37 2.55
CA LEU A 221 -19.39 -7.86 1.27
C LEU A 221 -17.85 -7.92 1.21
N GLY A 222 -17.32 -7.73 0.01
CA GLY A 222 -15.92 -7.39 -0.23
C GLY A 222 -14.95 -8.57 -0.22
N LYS A 223 -15.43 -9.80 -0.07
CA LYS A 223 -14.59 -11.00 -0.14
C LYS A 223 -14.10 -11.21 -1.57
N ILE A 224 -12.81 -11.45 -1.72
CA ILE A 224 -12.13 -11.64 -3.01
C ILE A 224 -11.20 -12.84 -2.94
N LYS A 225 -10.95 -13.44 -4.09
CA LYS A 225 -9.82 -14.34 -4.35
C LYS A 225 -8.79 -13.58 -5.17
N THR A 226 -7.53 -13.73 -4.81
CA THR A 226 -6.42 -13.12 -5.54
C THR A 226 -5.48 -14.21 -6.03
N LYS A 227 -5.04 -14.11 -7.27
CA LYS A 227 -4.02 -14.98 -7.86
C LYS A 227 -2.86 -14.12 -8.34
N ILE A 228 -1.65 -14.50 -7.95
CA ILE A 228 -0.43 -13.95 -8.54
C ILE A 228 -0.21 -14.62 -9.88
N GLU A 229 -0.13 -13.83 -10.96
CA GLU A 229 0.12 -14.35 -12.31
C GLU A 229 1.61 -14.36 -12.65
N SER A 230 2.34 -13.34 -12.21
CA SER A 230 3.79 -13.28 -12.38
C SER A 230 4.44 -12.30 -11.42
N ILE A 231 5.71 -12.56 -11.13
CA ILE A 231 6.59 -11.69 -10.35
C ILE A 231 7.85 -11.46 -11.15
N GLU A 232 8.23 -10.20 -11.31
CA GLU A 232 9.43 -9.80 -12.00
C GLU A 232 10.20 -8.79 -11.16
N TYR A 233 11.50 -9.04 -11.00
CA TYR A 233 12.45 -8.10 -10.41
C TYR A 233 13.26 -7.45 -11.53
N GLN A 234 13.43 -6.14 -11.50
CA GLN A 234 14.18 -5.40 -12.50
C GLN A 234 15.25 -4.53 -11.88
N GLU A 235 16.40 -4.44 -12.56
CA GLU A 235 17.48 -3.49 -12.28
C GLU A 235 17.85 -2.74 -13.56
N ILE A 236 18.29 -1.49 -13.40
CA ILE A 236 18.84 -0.66 -14.49
C ILE A 236 20.31 -0.41 -14.22
N GLY A 237 21.17 -0.75 -15.17
CA GLY A 237 22.59 -0.46 -15.07
C GLY A 237 23.47 -1.50 -15.76
N LYS A 238 24.56 -1.87 -15.09
CA LYS A 238 25.40 -3.00 -15.53
C LYS A 238 24.65 -4.30 -15.28
N LYS A 239 24.90 -5.29 -16.14
CA LYS A 239 24.32 -6.62 -15.95
C LYS A 239 24.63 -7.13 -14.54
N PRO A 240 23.62 -7.50 -13.75
CA PRO A 240 23.85 -7.96 -12.39
C PRO A 240 24.67 -9.25 -12.44
N GLU A 241 25.72 -9.30 -11.61
CA GLU A 241 26.51 -10.51 -11.37
C GLU A 241 25.75 -11.53 -10.50
N PHE A 242 24.68 -11.08 -9.84
CA PHE A 242 23.91 -11.86 -8.87
C PHE A 242 22.51 -12.19 -9.38
N THR A 243 22.07 -13.43 -9.14
CA THR A 243 20.73 -13.91 -9.44
C THR A 243 19.85 -13.80 -8.21
N GLY A 244 19.38 -12.61 -7.89
CA GLY A 244 18.48 -12.44 -6.76
C GLY A 244 18.12 -11.00 -6.44
N VAL A 245 17.30 -10.84 -5.41
CA VAL A 245 16.74 -9.55 -5.01
C VAL A 245 17.69 -8.85 -4.04
N SER A 246 17.98 -7.58 -4.33
CA SER A 246 18.92 -6.78 -3.56
C SER A 246 18.24 -5.58 -2.90
N ASP A 247 18.64 -5.29 -1.66
CA ASP A 247 18.23 -4.07 -0.97
C ASP A 247 18.84 -2.86 -1.67
N ILE A 248 18.05 -1.79 -1.82
CA ILE A 248 18.56 -0.55 -2.39
C ILE A 248 19.78 0.01 -1.65
N SER A 249 19.86 -0.18 -0.33
CA SER A 249 20.97 0.21 0.54
C SER A 249 22.25 -0.61 0.31
N LEU A 250 22.14 -1.79 -0.32
CA LEU A 250 23.25 -2.64 -0.76
C LEU A 250 23.67 -2.29 -2.20
N LEU A 251 22.74 -1.79 -3.02
CA LEU A 251 23.00 -1.29 -4.37
C LEU A 251 23.69 0.08 -4.33
N GLU A 252 23.30 0.94 -3.39
CA GLU A 252 23.90 2.25 -3.12
C GLU A 252 25.05 2.14 -2.11
N LYS A 253 26.25 1.80 -2.60
CA LYS A 253 27.48 1.83 -1.79
C LYS A 253 27.85 3.28 -1.45
N ASP A 254 27.91 3.61 -0.16
CA ASP A 254 28.40 4.89 0.39
C ASP A 254 27.93 6.15 -0.36
N SER A 255 26.63 6.22 -0.67
CA SER A 255 26.07 7.40 -1.33
C SER A 255 25.52 8.42 -0.33
N ARG A 256 25.72 9.71 -0.64
CA ARG A 256 25.07 10.82 0.07
C ARG A 256 23.55 10.65 0.11
N GLU A 257 22.96 10.02 -0.91
CA GLU A 257 21.51 9.74 -0.97
C GLU A 257 21.07 8.80 0.16
N LYS A 258 21.83 7.73 0.45
CA LYS A 258 21.52 6.80 1.55
C LYS A 258 21.37 7.54 2.89
N GLN A 259 22.28 8.46 3.18
CA GLN A 259 22.25 9.28 4.40
C GLN A 259 21.09 10.29 4.40
N LEU A 260 20.87 10.99 3.27
CA LEU A 260 19.83 12.00 3.14
C LEU A 260 18.41 11.43 3.32
N TYR A 261 18.16 10.25 2.75
CA TYR A 261 16.85 9.60 2.86
C TYR A 261 16.72 8.69 4.09
N GLY A 262 17.82 8.39 4.80
CA GLY A 262 17.86 7.46 5.92
C GLY A 262 17.35 6.06 5.56
N PHE A 263 17.91 5.46 4.51
CA PHE A 263 17.64 4.06 4.22
C PHE A 263 18.12 3.17 5.36
N ASP A 264 17.34 2.14 5.63
CA ASP A 264 17.71 1.12 6.60
C ASP A 264 19.02 0.43 6.17
N SER A 265 19.71 -0.15 7.14
CA SER A 265 20.88 -0.99 6.91
C SER A 265 20.63 -2.31 7.61
N PRO A 266 19.76 -3.16 7.05
CA PRO A 266 19.41 -4.44 7.65
C PRO A 266 20.65 -5.34 7.74
N ARG A 267 20.66 -6.28 8.68
CA ARG A 267 21.71 -7.31 8.76
C ARG A 267 21.63 -8.31 7.60
N THR A 268 20.52 -8.29 6.86
CA THR A 268 20.23 -9.20 5.76
C THR A 268 21.03 -8.84 4.52
N GLN A 269 21.65 -9.85 3.90
CA GLN A 269 22.38 -9.73 2.65
C GLN A 269 21.43 -9.90 1.45
N ARG A 270 21.99 -9.95 0.24
CA ARG A 270 21.24 -10.23 -0.99
C ARG A 270 20.49 -11.56 -0.89
N ILE A 271 19.24 -11.60 -1.33
CA ILE A 271 18.43 -12.83 -1.31
C ILE A 271 18.63 -13.55 -2.64
N PRO A 272 19.29 -14.72 -2.68
CA PRO A 272 19.43 -15.48 -3.92
C PRO A 272 18.05 -15.98 -4.34
N LEU A 273 17.68 -15.68 -5.59
CA LEU A 273 16.46 -16.19 -6.22
C LEU A 273 16.83 -16.87 -7.53
N PRO A 274 16.52 -18.17 -7.68
CA PRO A 274 16.66 -18.81 -8.97
C PRO A 274 15.72 -18.14 -9.98
N GLY A 275 16.10 -18.23 -11.25
CA GLY A 275 15.32 -17.66 -12.32
C GLY A 275 16.18 -17.31 -13.53
N THR A 276 15.51 -16.94 -14.61
CA THR A 276 16.18 -16.60 -15.86
C THR A 276 16.22 -15.09 -16.01
N TRP A 277 17.44 -14.53 -16.11
CA TRP A 277 17.62 -13.13 -16.44
C TRP A 277 17.38 -12.89 -17.94
N GLU A 278 16.48 -11.97 -18.24
CA GLU A 278 16.29 -11.40 -19.56
C GLU A 278 16.95 -10.01 -19.59
N THR A 279 17.74 -9.72 -20.62
CA THR A 279 18.41 -8.42 -20.77
C THR A 279 17.90 -7.70 -22.00
N LYS A 280 17.42 -6.48 -21.81
CA LYS A 280 16.97 -5.56 -22.88
C LYS A 280 17.72 -4.24 -22.74
N GLY A 281 18.85 -4.12 -23.45
CA GLY A 281 19.75 -2.98 -23.31
C GLY A 281 20.35 -2.93 -21.89
N ILE A 282 20.16 -1.80 -21.20
CA ILE A 282 20.61 -1.57 -19.81
C ILE A 282 19.59 -2.01 -18.76
N ARG A 283 18.48 -2.63 -19.17
CA ARG A 283 17.47 -3.19 -18.28
C ARG A 283 17.70 -4.69 -18.16
N HIS A 284 17.81 -5.17 -16.93
CA HIS A 284 17.94 -6.56 -16.60
C HIS A 284 16.72 -6.97 -15.76
N SER A 285 16.06 -8.04 -16.18
CA SER A 285 14.82 -8.53 -15.60
C SER A 285 15.00 -9.98 -15.15
N LEU A 286 14.66 -10.29 -13.90
CA LEU A 286 14.60 -11.64 -13.36
C LEU A 286 13.13 -12.01 -13.16
N LYS A 287 12.65 -13.02 -13.90
CA LYS A 287 11.34 -13.63 -13.62
C LYS A 287 11.48 -14.59 -12.45
N ILE A 288 10.62 -14.42 -11.45
CA ILE A 288 10.66 -15.15 -10.19
C ILE A 288 9.41 -16.03 -10.11
N SER A 289 9.56 -17.31 -9.80
CA SER A 289 8.39 -18.16 -9.54
C SER A 289 7.70 -17.77 -8.22
N ILE A 290 6.41 -18.10 -8.10
CA ILE A 290 5.64 -17.77 -6.89
C ILE A 290 6.19 -18.54 -5.68
N GLU A 291 6.62 -19.79 -5.85
CA GLU A 291 7.23 -20.56 -4.77
C GLU A 291 8.56 -19.94 -4.32
N GLU A 292 9.41 -19.50 -5.25
CA GLU A 292 10.69 -18.85 -4.93
C GLU A 292 10.49 -17.50 -4.26
N PHE A 293 9.51 -16.71 -4.71
CA PHE A 293 9.18 -15.44 -4.05
C PHE A 293 8.70 -15.66 -2.61
N SER A 294 7.89 -16.69 -2.38
CA SER A 294 7.44 -17.07 -1.03
C SER A 294 8.61 -17.49 -0.14
N LYS A 295 9.59 -18.24 -0.69
CA LYS A 295 10.84 -18.58 0.01
C LYS A 295 11.68 -17.34 0.31
N ALA A 296 11.79 -16.38 -0.62
CA ALA A 296 12.47 -15.11 -0.37
C ALA A 296 11.78 -14.31 0.76
N GLY A 297 10.45 -14.30 0.80
CA GLY A 297 9.70 -13.70 1.91
C GLY A 297 10.07 -14.31 3.26
N SER A 298 10.26 -15.64 3.32
CA SER A 298 10.73 -16.33 4.53
C SER A 298 12.19 -15.97 4.87
N ALA A 299 13.05 -15.77 3.88
CA ALA A 299 14.46 -15.42 4.08
C ALA A 299 14.66 -14.00 4.63
N ILE A 300 13.69 -13.10 4.45
CA ILE A 300 13.67 -11.75 5.05
C ILE A 300 12.76 -11.66 6.26
N SER A 301 12.30 -12.78 6.81
CA SER A 301 11.44 -12.76 7.98
C SER A 301 12.11 -12.05 9.16
N GLY A 302 11.40 -11.11 9.75
CA GLY A 302 11.85 -10.33 10.90
C GLY A 302 12.56 -9.03 10.54
N VAL A 303 12.89 -8.77 9.26
CA VAL A 303 13.57 -7.53 8.83
C VAL A 303 12.73 -6.29 9.14
N LEU A 304 11.42 -6.37 8.98
CA LEU A 304 10.45 -5.35 9.32
C LEU A 304 10.40 -5.11 10.82
N ALA A 305 10.31 -6.16 11.63
CA ALA A 305 10.30 -6.03 13.09
C ALA A 305 11.58 -5.36 13.59
N ASP A 306 12.74 -5.85 13.12
CA ASP A 306 14.06 -5.29 13.34
C ASP A 306 14.15 -3.80 12.96
N TYR A 307 13.60 -3.42 11.80
CA TYR A 307 13.55 -2.04 11.34
C TYR A 307 12.69 -1.16 12.27
N LEU A 308 11.54 -1.68 12.71
CA LEU A 308 10.64 -0.98 13.64
C LEU A 308 11.27 -0.80 15.02
N ASP A 309 12.00 -1.80 15.52
CA ASP A 309 12.72 -1.72 16.81
C ASP A 309 13.85 -0.70 16.81
N ARG A 310 14.52 -0.51 15.65
CA ARG A 310 15.49 0.58 15.47
C ARG A 310 14.82 1.96 15.35
N ASN A 311 13.51 2.03 15.10
CA ASN A 311 12.77 3.26 14.80
C ASN A 311 11.42 3.39 15.55
N PRO A 312 11.37 3.18 16.89
CA PRO A 312 10.13 2.93 17.63
C PRO A 312 9.15 4.11 17.66
N GLU A 313 9.64 5.36 17.56
CA GLU A 313 8.81 6.57 17.60
C GLU A 313 9.10 7.52 16.44
N ARG A 314 9.61 7.00 15.31
CA ARG A 314 10.08 7.79 14.17
C ARG A 314 11.18 8.76 14.62
N ASN A 315 12.40 8.26 14.81
CA ASN A 315 13.53 8.96 15.45
C ASN A 315 13.71 10.43 15.05
N GLU A 316 13.54 10.76 13.77
CA GLU A 316 13.61 12.16 13.26
C GLU A 316 12.48 13.05 13.78
N ILE A 317 11.24 12.55 13.86
CA ILE A 317 10.12 13.28 14.46
C ILE A 317 10.38 13.47 15.95
N LYS A 318 10.88 12.44 16.65
CA LYS A 318 11.26 12.60 18.06
C LYS A 318 12.30 13.70 18.24
N LYS A 319 13.35 13.69 17.43
CA LYS A 319 14.44 14.66 17.47
C LYS A 319 13.99 16.10 17.19
N HIS A 320 13.18 16.32 16.16
CA HIS A 320 12.88 17.66 15.65
C HIS A 320 11.49 18.20 16.05
N TYR A 321 10.56 17.34 16.49
CA TYR A 321 9.19 17.72 16.86
C TYR A 321 8.87 17.48 18.34
N TYR A 322 9.28 16.35 18.91
CA TYR A 322 8.99 16.06 20.33
C TYR A 322 10.00 16.73 21.27
N ASN A 323 11.28 16.77 20.90
CA ASN A 323 12.34 17.39 21.70
C ASN A 323 12.57 18.88 21.38
N GLY A 324 11.85 19.44 20.40
CA GLY A 324 12.07 20.80 19.87
C GLY A 324 11.25 21.93 20.52
N LYS A 325 10.47 21.64 21.57
CA LYS A 325 9.82 22.64 22.42
C LYS A 325 9.70 22.09 23.84
N VAL A 326 10.69 22.41 24.67
CA VAL A 326 10.49 22.67 26.09
C VAL A 326 10.61 24.17 26.26
#